data_AF-A0A328HHG2-F1
#
_entry.id   AF-A0A328HHG2-F1
#
_cell.length_a   1.000
_cell.length_b   1.000
_cell.length_c   1.000
_cell.angle_alpha   90.00
_cell.angle_beta   90.00
_cell.angle_gamma   90.00
#
_symmetry.space_group_name_H-M   'P 1'
#
loop_
_entity.id
_entity.type
_entity.pdbx_description
1 polymer ?
#
loop_
_entity_poly.entity_id
_entity_poly.type
_entity_poly.pdbx_seq_one_letter_code
_entity_poly.pdbx_strand_id
1 'polypeptide(L)'
;MLTLQRRHLVGHDILLARHGNHISAMRVDRSAGRVIALLDDGSLDSAPNLISPDLQLPDTLKSVLREDWKFLTLVSSGIAAVSGVMLAAAVSMANMSADPAMAQLLAGSYAY
;
A
#
# COMPACT_ATOMS: atom_id res chain seq x y z
N MET A 1 23.16 8.90 19.54
CA MET A 1 22.16 9.84 20.10
C MET A 1 21.10 10.05 19.01
N LEU A 2 19.96 9.35 19.11
CA LEU A 2 18.85 9.49 18.16
C LEU A 2 18.11 10.79 18.48
N THR A 3 18.34 11.84 17.70
CA THR A 3 17.46 13.01 17.73
C THR A 3 16.11 12.57 17.17
N LEU A 4 15.11 12.44 18.04
CA LEU A 4 13.72 12.28 17.61
C LEU A 4 13.35 13.53 16.83
N GLN A 5 13.45 13.45 15.50
CA GLN A 5 13.03 14.52 14.60
C GLN A 5 11.56 14.81 14.94
N ARG A 6 11.31 16.00 15.49
CA ARG A 6 9.96 16.44 15.87
C ARG A 6 9.15 16.40 14.58
N ARG A 7 8.19 15.46 14.49
CA ARG A 7 7.27 15.43 13.35
C ARG A 7 6.66 16.81 13.24
N HIS A 8 6.91 17.49 12.12
CA HIS A 8 6.26 18.76 11.84
C HIS A 8 4.79 18.47 11.61
N LEU A 9 3.94 19.01 12.49
CA LEU A 9 2.51 18.75 12.49
C LEU A 9 1.82 19.97 11.89
N VAL A 10 0.81 19.74 11.05
CA VAL A 10 0.06 20.83 10.38
C VAL A 10 -0.54 21.80 11.40
N GLY A 11 -1.00 21.31 12.55
CA GLY A 11 -1.54 22.17 13.61
C GLY A 11 -0.52 23.17 14.17
N HIS A 12 0.78 22.89 14.08
CA HIS A 12 1.83 23.82 14.46
C HIS A 12 1.86 25.02 13.52
N ASP A 13 1.91 24.77 12.21
CA ASP A 13 1.94 25.81 11.18
C ASP A 13 0.67 26.65 11.21
N ILE A 14 -0.49 26.03 11.43
CA ILE A 14 -1.76 26.74 11.58
C ILE A 14 -1.71 27.71 12.77
N LEU A 15 -1.23 27.26 13.94
CA LEU A 15 -1.18 28.11 15.14
C LEU A 15 -0.12 29.19 15.02
N LEU A 16 1.02 28.90 14.38
CA LEU A 16 2.03 29.90 14.05
C LEU A 16 1.48 30.96 13.08
N ALA A 17 0.71 30.55 12.08
CA ALA A 17 0.07 31.49 11.15
C ALA A 17 -1.00 32.36 11.82
N ARG A 18 -1.73 31.82 12.81
CA ARG A 18 -2.77 32.57 13.55
C ARG A 18 -2.19 33.55 14.56
N HIS A 19 -1.22 33.10 15.36
CA HIS A 19 -0.78 33.82 16.57
C HIS A 19 0.68 34.26 16.52
N GLY A 20 1.51 33.61 15.71
CA GLY A 20 2.92 33.94 15.55
C GLY A 20 3.66 34.03 16.89
N ASN A 21 4.14 35.24 17.20
CA ASN A 21 4.91 35.52 18.41
C ASN A 21 4.08 35.59 19.69
N HIS A 22 2.75 35.56 19.61
CA HIS A 22 1.87 35.59 20.79
C HIS A 22 1.75 34.23 21.49
N ILE A 23 2.57 33.25 21.11
CA ILE A 23 2.52 31.88 21.60
C ILE A 23 3.61 31.69 22.64
N SER A 24 3.19 31.55 23.90
CA SER A 24 4.07 31.23 25.03
C SER A 24 4.49 29.76 25.05
N ALA A 25 3.57 28.83 24.73
CA ALA A 25 3.87 27.40 24.70
C ALA A 25 2.96 26.63 23.75
N MET A 26 3.42 25.46 23.27
CA MET A 26 2.59 24.54 22.51
C MET A 26 2.71 23.10 23.01
N ARG A 27 1.59 22.37 22.98
CA ARG A 27 1.53 20.94 23.31
C ARG A 27 0.75 20.18 22.24
N VAL A 28 1.22 18.98 21.92
CA VAL A 28 0.49 18.05 21.04
C VAL A 28 -0.47 17.24 21.88
N ASP A 29 -1.76 17.33 21.59
CA ASP A 29 -2.77 16.40 22.08
C ASP A 29 -2.95 15.27 21.05
N ARG A 30 -2.31 14.14 21.34
CA ARG A 30 -2.37 12.95 20.47
C ARG A 30 -3.73 12.25 20.55
N SER A 31 -4.43 12.36 21.68
CA SER A 31 -5.74 11.73 21.85
C SER A 31 -6.78 12.37 20.94
N ALA A 32 -6.69 13.69 20.80
CA ALA A 32 -7.61 14.47 20.00
C ALA A 32 -7.01 14.93 18.65
N GLY A 33 -5.85 14.40 18.26
CA GLY A 33 -5.20 14.66 16.96
C GLY A 33 -4.91 16.13 16.66
N ARG A 34 -4.62 16.95 17.68
CA ARG A 34 -4.50 18.41 17.55
C ARG A 34 -3.27 18.97 18.26
N VAL A 35 -2.90 20.21 17.94
CA VAL A 35 -1.96 21.01 18.73
C VAL A 35 -2.75 22.06 19.49
N ILE A 36 -2.34 22.32 20.73
CA ILE A 36 -2.90 23.34 21.61
C ILE A 36 -1.78 24.36 21.87
N ALA A 37 -2.07 25.64 21.66
CA ALA A 37 -1.21 26.76 22.01
C ALA A 37 -1.73 27.45 23.27
N LEU A 38 -0.81 27.80 24.17
CA LEU A 38 -1.01 28.76 25.24
C LEU A 38 -0.49 30.12 24.75
N LEU A 39 -1.34 31.12 24.78
CA LEU A 39 -1.02 32.47 24.35
C LEU A 39 -0.53 33.33 25.52
N ASP A 40 0.12 34.44 25.19
CA ASP A 40 0.70 35.36 26.17
C ASP A 40 -0.34 36.01 27.10
N ASP A 41 -1.59 36.10 26.65
CA ASP A 41 -2.74 36.58 27.44
C ASP A 41 -3.32 35.49 28.37
N GLY A 42 -2.75 34.28 28.35
CA GLY A 42 -3.19 33.13 29.14
C GLY A 42 -4.33 32.33 28.48
N SER A 43 -4.83 32.75 27.32
CA SER A 43 -5.86 32.02 26.59
C SER A 43 -5.29 30.79 25.86
N LEU A 44 -6.18 29.89 25.46
CA LEU A 44 -5.85 28.66 24.74
C LEU A 44 -6.50 28.66 23.35
N ASP A 45 -5.73 28.33 22.32
CA ASP A 45 -6.25 27.99 20.99
C ASP A 45 -5.79 26.60 20.56
N SER A 46 -6.50 25.97 19.62
CA SER A 46 -6.12 24.67 19.08
C SER A 46 -6.31 24.55 17.57
N ALA A 47 -5.48 23.71 16.96
CA ALA A 47 -5.55 23.40 15.53
C ALA A 47 -5.39 21.91 15.25
N PRO A 48 -6.17 21.34 14.31
CA PRO A 48 -6.09 19.93 13.94
C PRO A 48 -4.78 19.62 13.20
N ASN A 49 -4.24 18.42 13.41
CA ASN A 49 -3.04 17.93 12.71
C ASN A 49 -3.35 17.21 11.40
N LEU A 50 -4.63 16.97 11.13
CA LEU A 50 -5.13 16.40 9.90
C LEU A 50 -5.90 17.49 9.18
N ILE A 51 -5.50 17.79 7.95
CA ILE A 51 -6.40 18.46 7.00
C ILE A 51 -7.48 17.41 6.71
N SER A 52 -8.75 17.77 6.91
CA SER A 52 -9.93 16.89 6.95
C SER A 52 -9.79 15.53 6.23
N PRO A 53 -10.26 14.40 6.80
CA PRO A 53 -10.31 13.14 6.06
C PRO A 53 -11.15 13.23 4.76
N ASP A 54 -12.04 14.21 4.65
CA ASP A 54 -12.84 14.48 3.45
C ASP A 54 -12.09 15.35 2.41
N LEU A 55 -10.85 15.76 2.71
CA LEU A 55 -10.03 16.49 1.77
C LEU A 55 -9.58 15.52 0.66
N GLN A 56 -10.08 15.73 -0.55
CA GLN A 56 -9.64 15.01 -1.74
C GLN A 56 -8.17 15.33 -2.00
N LEU A 57 -7.29 14.45 -1.52
CA LEU A 57 -5.87 14.49 -1.86
C LEU A 57 -5.69 13.89 -3.25
N PRO A 58 -4.75 14.39 -4.07
CA PRO A 58 -4.43 13.76 -5.35
C PRO A 58 -4.04 12.30 -5.12
N ASP A 59 -4.60 11.42 -5.94
CA ASP A 59 -4.28 9.99 -5.87
C ASP A 59 -2.79 9.80 -6.07
N THR A 60 -2.14 9.20 -5.07
CA THR A 60 -0.74 8.81 -5.19
C THR A 60 -0.71 7.35 -5.62
N LEU A 61 0.35 6.92 -6.31
CA LEU A 61 0.53 5.50 -6.65
C LEU A 61 0.36 4.57 -5.44
N LYS A 62 0.69 5.06 -4.23
CA LYS A 62 0.54 4.33 -2.97
C LYS A 62 -0.90 4.27 -2.44
N SER A 63 -1.76 5.26 -2.71
CA SER A 63 -3.19 5.19 -2.36
C SER A 63 -3.90 4.20 -3.27
N VAL A 64 -3.72 4.35 -4.59
CA VAL A 64 -4.31 3.48 -5.62
C VAL A 64 -3.90 2.02 -5.39
N LEU A 65 -2.61 1.74 -5.18
CA LEU A 65 -2.15 0.37 -4.92
C LEU A 65 -2.69 -0.21 -3.60
N ARG A 66 -2.95 0.61 -2.58
CA ARG A 66 -3.50 0.14 -1.30
C ARG A 66 -4.99 -0.18 -1.44
N GLU A 67 -5.73 0.69 -2.11
CA GLU A 67 -7.18 0.52 -2.33
C GLU A 67 -7.45 -0.68 -3.24
N ASP A 68 -6.68 -0.82 -4.32
CA ASP A 68 -6.92 -1.84 -5.35
C ASP A 68 -6.10 -3.12 -5.17
N TRP A 69 -5.36 -3.28 -4.06
CA TRP A 69 -4.52 -4.46 -3.86
C TRP A 69 -5.33 -5.76 -3.93
N LYS A 70 -6.54 -5.77 -3.38
CA LYS A 70 -7.44 -6.94 -3.40
C LYS A 70 -7.85 -7.31 -4.82
N PHE A 71 -8.19 -6.31 -5.63
CA PHE A 71 -8.55 -6.52 -7.03
C PHE A 71 -7.34 -7.03 -7.82
N LEU A 72 -6.17 -6.41 -7.64
CA LEU A 72 -4.93 -6.82 -8.27
C LEU A 72 -4.54 -8.25 -7.88
N THR A 73 -4.64 -8.61 -6.60
CA THR A 73 -4.37 -9.96 -6.11
C THR A 73 -5.36 -10.96 -6.71
N LEU A 74 -6.65 -10.63 -6.75
CA LEU A 74 -7.68 -11.51 -7.31
C LEU A 74 -7.41 -11.81 -8.79
N VAL A 75 -7.22 -10.77 -9.61
CA VAL A 75 -6.94 -10.92 -11.06
C VAL A 75 -5.64 -11.68 -11.28
N SER A 76 -4.57 -11.31 -10.57
CA SER A 76 -3.27 -11.98 -10.71
C SER A 76 -3.34 -13.46 -10.32
N SER A 77 -4.08 -13.79 -9.25
CA SER A 77 -4.25 -15.17 -8.82
C SER A 77 -5.05 -16.00 -9.82
N GLY A 78 -6.08 -15.43 -10.44
CA GLY A 78 -6.84 -16.08 -11.51
C GLY A 78 -5.97 -16.41 -12.73
N ILE A 79 -5.16 -15.45 -13.19
CA ILE A 79 -4.23 -15.67 -14.30
C ILE A 79 -3.20 -16.73 -13.94
N ALA A 80 -2.61 -16.66 -12.76
CA ALA A 80 -1.62 -17.63 -12.30
C ALA A 80 -2.20 -19.05 -12.20
N ALA A 81 -3.43 -19.19 -11.73
CA ALA A 81 -4.11 -20.47 -11.64
C ALA A 81 -4.35 -21.09 -13.03
N VAL A 82 -4.89 -20.32 -13.98
CA VAL A 82 -5.13 -20.81 -15.35
C VAL A 82 -3.82 -21.18 -16.03
N SER A 83 -2.81 -20.31 -15.95
CA SER A 83 -1.48 -20.57 -16.52
C SER A 83 -0.83 -21.81 -15.88
N GLY A 84 -0.97 -21.98 -14.57
CA GLY A 84 -0.45 -23.14 -13.84
C GLY A 84 -1.10 -24.45 -14.30
N VAL A 85 -2.42 -24.46 -14.50
CA VAL A 85 -3.14 -25.63 -15.02
C VAL A 85 -2.69 -25.98 -16.44
N MET A 86 -2.56 -24.98 -17.31
CA MET A 86 -2.11 -25.19 -18.69
C MET A 86 -0.68 -25.71 -18.76
N LEU A 87 0.22 -25.17 -17.92
CA LEU A 87 1.59 -25.64 -17.84
C LEU A 87 1.67 -27.08 -17.33
N ALA A 88 0.89 -27.42 -16.29
CA ALA A 88 0.82 -28.78 -15.76
C ALA A 88 0.30 -29.77 -16.81
N ALA A 89 -0.74 -29.39 -17.56
CA ALA A 89 -1.27 -30.19 -18.66
C ALA A 89 -0.19 -30.42 -19.74
N ALA A 90 0.48 -29.36 -20.20
CA ALA A 90 1.54 -29.47 -21.19
C ALA A 90 2.68 -30.39 -20.76
N VAL A 91 3.14 -30.27 -19.51
CA VAL A 91 4.18 -31.14 -18.94
C VAL A 91 3.70 -32.59 -18.85
N SER A 92 2.45 -32.83 -18.45
CA SER A 92 1.89 -34.18 -18.38
C SER A 92 1.84 -34.86 -19.74
N MET A 93 1.40 -34.14 -20.78
CA MET A 93 1.35 -34.66 -22.15
C MET A 93 2.74 -34.90 -22.73
N ALA A 94 3.70 -34.00 -22.45
CA ALA A 94 5.08 -34.17 -22.87
C ALA A 94 5.68 -35.45 -22.28
N ASN A 95 5.45 -35.71 -20.99
CA ASN A 95 5.89 -36.94 -20.33
C ASN A 95 5.23 -38.20 -20.91
N MET A 96 3.93 -38.15 -21.24
CA MET A 96 3.26 -39.28 -21.90
C MET A 96 3.82 -39.54 -23.31
N SER A 97 4.11 -38.48 -24.07
CA SER A 97 4.70 -38.61 -25.41
C SER A 97 6.15 -39.13 -25.41
N ALA A 98 6.85 -38.98 -24.27
CA ALA A 98 8.20 -39.48 -24.07
C ALA A 98 8.22 -40.95 -23.58
N ASP A 99 7.07 -41.62 -23.51
CA ASP A 99 7.00 -43.03 -23.10
C ASP A 99 7.74 -43.93 -24.13
N PRO A 100 8.78 -44.67 -23.71
CA PRO A 100 9.51 -45.58 -24.58
C PRO A 100 8.61 -46.66 -25.22
N ALA A 101 7.50 -47.04 -24.58
CA ALA A 101 6.54 -47.97 -25.17
C ALA A 101 5.81 -47.35 -26.37
N MET A 102 5.47 -46.06 -26.31
CA MET A 102 4.84 -45.34 -27.41
C MET A 102 5.84 -45.08 -28.55
N ALA A 103 7.11 -44.82 -28.22
CA ALA A 103 8.19 -44.73 -29.21
C ALA A 103 8.42 -46.06 -29.94
N GLN A 104 8.34 -47.20 -29.24
CA GLN A 104 8.42 -48.53 -29.85
C GLN A 104 7.22 -48.87 -30.73
N LEU A 105 6.01 -48.48 -30.34
CA LEU A 105 4.81 -48.66 -31.16
C LEU A 105 4.86 -47.81 -32.44
N LEU A 106 5.34 -46.56 -32.35
CA LEU A 106 5.53 -45.71 -33.52
C LEU A 106 6.61 -46.30 -34.45
N ALA A 107 7.76 -46.69 -33.90
CA ALA A 107 8.84 -47.34 -34.66
C ALA A 107 8.40 -48.64 -35.34
N GLY A 108 7.58 -49.45 -34.66
CA GLY A 108 6.99 -50.66 -35.22
C GLY A 108 5.96 -50.40 -36.33
N SER A 109 5.27 -49.25 -36.30
CA SER A 109 4.31 -48.86 -37.34
C SER A 109 4.95 -48.36 -38.65
N TYR A 110 6.19 -47.88 -38.59
CA TYR A 110 6.98 -47.50 -39.78
C TYR A 110 7.78 -48.67 -40.37
N ALA A 111 7.69 -49.87 -39.79
CA ALA A 111 8.41 -51.07 -40.21
C ALA A 111 7.63 -51.97 -41.19
N TYR A 112 6.44 -51.53 -41.64
CA TYR A 112 5.65 -52.14 -42.72
C TYR A 112 5.33 -51.12 -43.80
#